data_AF-A0A3Q3GPY1-F1
#
_entry.id   AF-A0A3Q3GPY1-F1
#
_cell.length_a   1.000
_cell.length_b   1.000
_cell.length_c   1.000
_cell.angle_alpha   90.00
_cell.angle_beta   90.00
_cell.angle_gamma   90.00
#
_symmetry.space_group_name_H-M   'P 1'
#
loop_
_entity.id
_entity.type
_entity.pdbx_description
1 polymer ?
#
loop_
_entity_poly.entity_id
_entity_poly.type
_entity_poly.pdbx_seq_one_letter_code
_entity_poly.pdbx_strand_id
1 'polypeptide(L)'
;MDNLITGRKLIYVDCIYLPRLGITDFKDMQVIAARVRELLGITETLWSCSIADPPRDHIGLFLERKSRSGERADGLTYNQQFLGGRRQ
;
A
#
# COMPACT_ATOMS: atom_id res chain seq x y z
N MET A 1 18.22 -16.00 -7.29
CA MET A 1 18.48 -14.65 -6.75
C MET A 1 17.15 -14.17 -6.22
N ASP A 2 16.98 -14.20 -4.91
CA ASP A 2 15.73 -13.75 -4.30
C ASP A 2 15.88 -12.29 -3.94
N ASN A 3 15.06 -11.43 -4.53
CA ASN A 3 15.16 -9.97 -4.39
C ASN A 3 14.77 -9.48 -2.97
N LEU A 4 14.60 -10.40 -2.01
CA LEU A 4 14.22 -10.20 -0.60
C LEU A 4 12.96 -9.34 -0.40
N ILE A 5 12.17 -9.10 -1.45
CA ILE A 5 10.91 -8.35 -1.38
C ILE A 5 9.82 -9.30 -0.92
N THR A 6 9.32 -9.07 0.30
CA THR A 6 8.15 -9.76 0.84
C THR A 6 6.89 -8.96 0.51
N GLY A 7 5.71 -9.58 0.66
CA GLY A 7 4.44 -8.88 0.47
C GLY A 7 4.31 -7.60 1.32
N ARG A 8 4.86 -7.58 2.53
CA ARG A 8 4.88 -6.36 3.38
C ARG A 8 5.81 -5.28 2.82
N LYS A 9 6.96 -5.67 2.26
CA LYS A 9 7.87 -4.72 1.61
C LYS A 9 7.28 -4.14 0.34
N LEU A 10 6.46 -4.90 -0.38
CA LEU A 10 5.75 -4.45 -1.58
C LEU A 10 4.83 -3.25 -1.30
N ILE A 11 4.25 -3.17 -0.10
CA ILE A 11 3.40 -2.04 0.35
C ILE A 11 4.19 -0.72 0.38
N TYR A 12 5.51 -0.79 0.60
CA TYR A 12 6.39 0.37 0.64
C TYR A 12 7.07 0.66 -0.71
N VAL A 13 6.74 -0.04 -1.79
CA VAL A 13 7.37 0.21 -3.10
C VAL A 13 6.73 1.43 -3.76
N ASP A 14 7.33 2.59 -3.49
CA ASP A 14 6.99 3.89 -4.10
C ASP A 14 8.23 4.58 -4.68
N CYS A 15 8.04 5.74 -5.31
CA CYS A 15 9.14 6.53 -5.88
C CYS A 15 10.15 7.05 -4.84
N ILE A 16 9.86 7.01 -3.54
CA ILE A 16 10.78 7.41 -2.47
C ILE A 16 11.72 6.24 -2.13
N TYR A 17 11.22 5.00 -2.14
CA TYR A 17 11.97 3.82 -1.75
C TYR A 17 12.66 3.09 -2.92
N LEU A 18 12.15 3.23 -4.14
CA LEU A 18 12.72 2.62 -5.35
C LEU A 18 14.21 2.97 -5.60
N PRO A 19 14.69 4.21 -5.38
CA PRO A 19 16.11 4.54 -5.49
C PRO A 19 16.99 3.73 -4.54
N ARG A 20 16.46 3.36 -3.36
CA ARG A 20 17.17 2.54 -2.36
C ARG A 20 17.29 1.08 -2.80
N LEU A 21 16.49 0.66 -3.78
CA LEU A 21 16.56 -0.64 -4.44
C LEU A 21 17.44 -0.62 -5.70
N GLY A 22 18.08 0.52 -6.01
CA GLY A 22 18.91 0.71 -7.20
C GLY A 22 18.14 1.14 -8.45
N ILE A 23 16.83 1.42 -8.33
CA ILE A 23 16.00 1.89 -9.44
C ILE A 23 15.97 3.41 -9.39
N THR A 24 16.77 4.05 -10.24
CA THR A 24 16.96 5.52 -10.25
C THR A 24 16.37 6.19 -11.49
N ASP A 25 16.04 5.43 -12.53
CA ASP A 25 15.35 5.97 -13.70
C ASP A 25 13.92 6.34 -13.34
N PHE A 26 13.56 7.61 -13.54
CA PHE A 26 12.26 8.12 -13.12
C PHE A 26 11.10 7.47 -13.89
N LYS A 27 11.30 7.12 -15.16
CA LYS A 27 10.26 6.47 -15.97
C LYS A 27 9.98 5.07 -15.45
N ASP A 28 11.02 4.31 -15.14
CA ASP A 28 10.90 3.00 -14.53
C ASP A 28 10.24 3.10 -13.15
N MET A 29 10.62 4.11 -12.36
CA MET A 29 10.00 4.33 -11.05
C MET A 29 8.49 4.58 -11.15
N GLN A 30 8.07 5.40 -12.12
CA GLN A 30 6.64 5.64 -12.39
C GLN A 30 5.91 4.37 -12.79
N VAL A 31 6.49 3.58 -13.70
CA VAL A 31 5.87 2.33 -14.17
C VAL A 31 5.72 1.34 -13.02
N ILE A 32 6.78 1.13 -12.24
CA ILE A 32 6.76 0.19 -11.12
C ILE A 32 5.77 0.65 -10.05
N ALA A 33 5.80 1.92 -9.65
CA ALA A 33 4.87 2.46 -8.67
C ALA A 33 3.40 2.41 -9.15
N ALA A 34 3.14 2.60 -10.45
CA ALA A 34 1.81 2.44 -11.03
C ALA A 34 1.33 0.98 -10.96
N ARG A 35 2.17 0.03 -11.36
CA ARG A 35 1.84 -1.41 -11.32
C ARG A 35 1.65 -1.93 -9.91
N VAL A 36 2.43 -1.47 -8.94
CA VAL A 36 2.25 -1.83 -7.53
C VAL A 36 0.93 -1.30 -7.00
N ARG A 37 0.55 -0.06 -7.34
CA ARG A 37 -0.75 0.51 -6.95
C ARG A 37 -1.93 -0.25 -7.56
N GLU A 38 -1.84 -0.59 -8.86
CA GLU A 38 -2.83 -1.41 -9.56
C GLU A 38 -2.98 -2.79 -8.89
N LEU A 39 -1.86 -3.47 -8.61
CA LEU A 39 -1.84 -4.78 -7.96
C LEU A 39 -2.47 -4.75 -6.55
N LEU A 40 -2.21 -3.69 -5.79
CA LEU A 40 -2.72 -3.52 -4.43
C LEU A 40 -4.14 -2.94 -4.39
N GLY A 41 -4.73 -2.61 -5.54
CA GLY A 41 -6.04 -1.94 -5.62
C GLY A 41 -6.04 -0.56 -4.98
N ILE A 42 -4.87 0.09 -4.85
CA ILE A 42 -4.76 1.44 -4.30
C ILE A 42 -5.25 2.39 -5.40
N THR A 43 -6.43 2.97 -5.18
CA THR A 43 -6.89 4.09 -5.99
C THR A 43 -5.88 5.23 -5.89
N GLU A 44 -5.60 5.90 -7.00
CA GLU A 44 -4.61 6.99 -7.04
C GLU A 44 -4.89 7.95 -5.89
N THR A 45 -3.87 8.22 -5.07
CA THR A 45 -3.97 9.23 -4.01
C THR A 45 -4.46 10.49 -4.68
N LEU A 46 -5.66 10.96 -4.33
CA LEU A 46 -6.09 12.30 -4.70
C LEU A 46 -5.03 13.23 -4.11
N TRP A 47 -4.08 13.67 -4.93
CA TRP A 47 -3.16 14.75 -4.59
C TRP A 47 -3.92 16.05 -4.28
N SER A 48 -5.24 16.05 -4.53
CA SER A 48 -6.23 17.05 -4.17
C SER A 48 -7.05 16.74 -2.91
N CYS A 49 -6.78 15.66 -2.15
CA CYS A 49 -7.50 15.42 -0.90
C CYS A 49 -7.13 16.51 0.11
N SER A 50 -8.16 17.21 0.59
CA SER A 50 -8.04 18.14 1.70
C SER A 50 -7.74 17.39 3.00
N ILE A 51 -7.04 18.04 3.93
CA ILE A 51 -6.87 17.52 5.30
C ILE A 51 -8.23 17.35 6.01
N ALA A 52 -9.26 18.08 5.55
CA ALA A 52 -10.63 17.96 6.04
C ALA A 52 -11.40 16.78 5.43
N ASP A 53 -10.89 16.15 4.37
CA ASP A 53 -11.56 14.99 3.77
C ASP A 53 -11.40 13.76 4.69
N PRO A 54 -12.40 12.86 4.72
CA PRO A 54 -12.34 11.66 5.54
C PRO A 54 -11.11 10.80 5.17
N PRO A 55 -10.56 10.07 6.15
CA PRO A 55 -9.34 9.31 5.97
C PRO A 55 -9.48 8.24 4.88
N ARG A 56 -8.33 7.95 4.24
CA ARG A 56 -8.08 7.03 3.12
C ARG A 56 -9.07 5.87 2.98
N ASP A 57 -9.24 5.44 1.72
CA ASP A 57 -9.92 4.20 1.34
C ASP A 57 -9.55 3.02 2.26
N HIS A 58 -10.51 2.12 2.49
CA HIS A 58 -10.38 0.97 3.37
C HIS A 58 -9.17 0.10 3.03
N ILE A 59 -8.81 0.02 1.75
CA ILE A 59 -7.60 -0.65 1.27
C ILE A 59 -6.34 0.01 1.81
N GLY A 60 -6.24 1.35 1.75
CA GLY A 60 -5.09 2.09 2.27
C GLY A 60 -4.88 1.88 3.77
N LEU A 61 -5.96 1.94 4.56
CA LEU A 61 -5.93 1.70 6.00
C LEU A 61 -5.54 0.26 6.34
N PHE A 62 -6.03 -0.71 5.56
CA PHE A 62 -5.66 -2.11 5.72
C PHE A 62 -4.17 -2.33 5.45
N LEU A 63 -3.65 -1.80 4.34
CA LEU A 63 -2.26 -1.96 3.94
C LEU A 63 -1.29 -1.32 4.94
N GLU A 64 -1.63 -0.14 5.48
CA GLU A 64 -0.84 0.51 6.53
C GLU A 64 -0.72 -0.36 7.79
N ARG A 65 -1.80 -1.03 8.18
CA ARG A 65 -1.77 -1.95 9.33
C ARG A 65 -1.04 -3.25 9.00
N LYS A 66 -1.20 -3.77 7.77
CA LYS A 66 -0.60 -5.03 7.31
C LYS A 66 0.90 -4.91 7.03
N SER A 67 1.41 -3.70 6.79
CA SER A 67 2.82 -3.47 6.55
C SER A 67 3.71 -3.67 7.79
N ARG A 68 3.11 -3.56 8.99
CA ARG A 68 3.79 -3.78 10.28
C ARG A 68 4.07 -5.27 10.51
N SER A 69 5.05 -5.56 11.35
CA SER A 69 5.35 -6.91 11.82
C SER A 69 4.71 -7.17 13.19
N GLY A 70 4.36 -8.42 13.46
CA GLY A 70 3.84 -8.89 14.75
C GLY A 70 2.50 -9.60 14.61
N GLU A 71 2.15 -10.39 15.62
CA GLU A 71 0.97 -11.28 15.63
C GLU A 71 -0.34 -10.57 15.21
N ARG A 72 -0.53 -9.33 15.67
CA ARG A 72 -1.70 -8.50 15.35
C ARG A 72 -1.80 -8.14 13.86
N ALA A 73 -0.67 -7.85 13.22
CA ALA A 73 -0.64 -7.55 11.79
C ALA A 73 -0.75 -8.85 10.97
N ASP A 74 -0.20 -9.95 11.48
CA ASP A 74 -0.22 -11.25 10.81
C ASP A 74 -1.62 -11.83 10.76
N GLY A 75 -2.37 -11.76 11.86
CA GLY A 75 -3.77 -12.15 11.93
C GLY A 75 -4.75 -11.18 11.25
N LEU A 76 -4.29 -10.02 10.77
CA LEU A 76 -5.17 -9.05 10.11
C LEU A 76 -5.66 -9.56 8.75
N THR A 77 -6.97 -9.72 8.60
CA THR A 77 -7.63 -10.07 7.34
C THR A 77 -8.50 -8.91 6.85
N TYR A 78 -8.54 -8.70 5.54
CA TYR A 78 -9.30 -7.60 4.93
C TYR A 78 -10.80 -7.68 5.26
N ASN A 79 -11.38 -8.88 5.13
CA ASN A 79 -12.81 -9.09 5.28
C ASN A 79 -13.33 -8.78 6.70
N GLN A 80 -12.54 -9.08 7.72
CA GLN A 80 -12.98 -9.00 9.12
C GLN A 80 -13.08 -7.58 9.65
N GLN A 81 -12.23 -6.67 9.15
CA GLN A 81 -12.14 -5.31 9.68
C GLN A 81 -12.58 -4.23 8.67
N PHE A 82 -12.60 -4.54 7.37
CA PHE A 82 -12.80 -3.56 6.30
C PHE A 82 -13.99 -3.88 5.36
N LEU A 83 -14.50 -5.11 5.33
CA LEU A 83 -15.78 -5.45 4.65
C LEU A 83 -16.97 -5.58 5.63
N GLY A 84 -16.73 -5.61 6.94
CA GLY A 84 -17.73 -5.83 7.99
C GLY A 84 -18.65 -4.64 8.31
N GLY A 85 -18.71 -3.63 7.43
CA GLY A 85 -19.45 -2.38 7.62
C GLY A 85 -20.79 -2.30 6.87
N ARG A 86 -21.63 -3.35 6.94
CA ARG A 86 -23.09 -3.19 6.90
C ARG A 86 -23.66 -3.78 8.18
N ARG A 87 -23.59 -3.01 9.26
CA ARG A 87 -24.52 -3.16 10.38
C ARG A 87 -25.28 -1.84 10.50
N GLN A 88 -26.59 -2.01 10.54
CA GLN A 88 -27.65 -1.02 10.65
C GLN A 88 -27.43 -0.08 11.83
#